data_AF-A0A845FGV0-F1
#
_entry.id   AF-A0A845FGV0-F1
#
_cell.length_a   1.000
_cell.length_b   1.000
_cell.length_c   1.000
_cell.angle_alpha   90.00
_cell.angle_beta   90.00
_cell.angle_gamma   90.00
#
_symmetry.space_group_name_H-M   'P 1'
#
loop_
_entity.id
_entity.type
_entity.pdbx_description
1 polymer ?
#
loop_
_entity_poly.entity_id
_entity_poly.type
_entity_poly.pdbx_seq_one_letter_code
_entity_poly.pdbx_strand_id
1 'polypeptide(L)'
;MTLTTQFITIVAMIGGGMFVAASLDTFERFFGKRKKGWLEIIYQLSFWLFQAAFLFYLLYLANYGELRVYVFVAIVCGFAAYRALFQNLYLRTLEMWIRISMAVFRFLKKTVYYLIFIPAKSIIFLIISLLLGVYKILLKGTIILFLVVFYPIRLIFRIIWRLLPKNMKKYLRDLAGFLDKMKNTMNNWMKRIKK
;
A
#
# COMPACT_ATOMS: atom_id res chain seq x y z
N MET A 1 25.59 -2.49 57.63
CA MET A 1 25.92 -2.38 56.20
C MET A 1 27.42 -2.38 56.01
N THR A 2 27.95 -3.14 55.05
CA THR A 2 29.37 -3.09 54.68
C THR A 2 29.61 -2.00 53.65
N LEU A 3 30.82 -1.42 53.61
CA LEU A 3 31.18 -0.38 52.63
C LEU A 3 30.93 -0.85 51.18
N THR A 4 31.16 -2.13 50.92
CA THR A 4 30.90 -2.79 49.63
C THR A 4 29.44 -2.70 49.21
N THR A 5 28.49 -2.94 50.13
CA THR A 5 27.05 -2.80 49.82
C THR A 5 26.67 -1.37 49.47
N GLN A 6 27.30 -0.36 50.09
CA GLN A 6 27.03 1.04 49.78
C GLN A 6 27.53 1.40 48.38
N PHE A 7 28.74 0.99 48.01
CA PHE A 7 29.27 1.21 46.66
C PHE A 7 28.41 0.53 45.59
N ILE A 8 28.02 -0.73 45.81
CA ILE A 8 27.13 -1.45 44.88
C ILE A 8 25.80 -0.71 44.73
N THR A 9 25.24 -0.20 45.83
CA THR A 9 23.99 0.56 45.80
C THR A 9 24.14 1.85 44.98
N ILE A 10 25.23 2.59 45.17
CA ILE A 10 25.47 3.85 44.44
C ILE A 10 25.59 3.56 42.93
N VAL A 11 26.39 2.55 42.54
CA VAL A 11 26.55 2.18 41.13
C VAL A 11 25.24 1.69 40.52
N ALA A 12 24.49 0.86 41.24
CA ALA A 12 23.17 0.39 40.81
C ALA A 12 22.20 1.57 40.61
N MET A 13 22.20 2.55 41.52
CA MET A 13 21.34 3.73 41.42
C MET A 13 21.73 4.68 40.29
N ILE A 14 23.03 4.84 40.02
CA ILE A 14 23.52 5.55 38.83
C ILE A 14 23.02 4.85 37.56
N GLY A 15 23.19 3.53 37.47
CA GLY A 15 22.70 2.73 36.35
C GLY A 15 21.17 2.81 36.19
N GLY A 16 20.44 2.78 37.30
CA GLY A 16 18.99 2.99 37.32
C GLY A 16 18.59 4.38 36.81
N GLY A 17 19.29 5.44 37.24
CA GLY A 17 19.08 6.80 36.74
C GLY A 17 19.36 6.95 35.24
N MET A 18 20.41 6.30 34.74
CA MET A 18 20.68 6.23 33.30
C MET A 18 19.57 5.49 32.53
N PHE A 19 19.08 4.37 33.08
CA PHE A 19 17.99 3.60 32.49
C PHE A 19 16.69 4.41 32.41
N VAL A 20 16.33 5.11 33.49
CA VAL A 20 15.16 6.00 33.52
C VAL A 20 15.29 7.10 32.47
N ALA A 21 16.48 7.70 32.34
CA ALA A 21 16.74 8.73 31.33
C ALA A 21 16.57 8.20 29.89
N ALA A 22 17.12 7.02 29.59
CA ALA A 22 16.96 6.37 28.28
C ALA A 22 15.51 5.99 27.98
N SER A 23 14.80 5.49 29.00
CA SER A 23 13.39 5.13 28.86
C SER A 23 12.50 6.36 28.66
N LEU A 24 12.84 7.49 29.27
CA LEU A 24 12.12 8.76 29.11
C LEU A 24 12.31 9.33 27.70
N ASP A 25 13.54 9.35 27.16
CA ASP A 25 13.80 9.74 25.77
C ASP A 25 13.00 8.88 24.78
N THR A 26 12.90 7.58 25.06
CA THR A 26 12.09 6.66 24.24
C THR A 26 10.61 7.02 24.33
N PHE A 27 10.09 7.19 25.54
CA PHE A 27 8.70 7.53 25.77
C PHE A 27 8.32 8.85 25.07
N GLU A 28 9.13 9.90 25.23
CA GLU A 28 8.91 11.20 24.58
C GLU A 28 8.92 11.08 23.05
N ARG A 29 9.80 10.25 22.47
CA ARG A 29 9.85 10.09 21.01
C ARG A 29 8.65 9.34 20.43
N PHE A 30 8.09 8.38 21.16
CA PHE A 30 6.90 7.62 20.74
C PHE A 30 5.59 8.36 21.03
N PHE A 31 5.49 9.06 22.16
CA PHE A 31 4.25 9.67 22.63
C PHE A 31 4.20 11.20 22.47
N GLY A 32 5.34 11.90 22.46
CA GLY A 32 5.40 13.37 22.40
C GLY A 32 4.93 14.00 21.08
N LYS A 33 4.72 13.21 20.01
CA LYS A 33 4.11 13.70 18.75
C LYS A 33 2.60 13.52 18.68
N ARG A 34 1.98 12.83 19.65
CA ARG A 34 0.52 12.63 19.66
C ARG A 34 -0.16 13.88 20.22
N LYS A 35 -1.41 14.14 19.77
CA LYS A 35 -2.21 15.24 20.31
C LYS A 35 -2.51 14.99 21.79
N LYS A 36 -2.31 16.02 22.62
CA LYS A 36 -2.61 16.01 24.06
C LYS A 36 -4.05 15.62 24.31
N GLY A 37 -4.24 14.38 24.77
CA GLY A 37 -5.54 13.82 25.14
C GLY A 37 -5.45 13.13 26.49
N TRP A 38 -6.60 12.79 27.09
CA TRP A 38 -6.69 12.11 28.38
C TRP A 38 -5.86 10.82 28.47
N LEU A 39 -5.71 10.11 27.34
CA LEU A 39 -4.90 8.90 27.26
C LEU A 39 -3.40 9.16 27.49
N GLU A 40 -2.86 10.31 27.06
CA GLU A 40 -1.44 10.65 27.26
C GLU A 40 -1.12 10.77 28.75
N ILE A 41 -2.01 11.38 29.52
CA ILE A 41 -1.87 11.53 30.97
C ILE A 41 -1.83 10.15 31.65
N ILE A 42 -2.72 9.23 31.24
CA ILE A 42 -2.74 7.86 31.78
C ILE A 42 -1.43 7.14 31.47
N TYR A 43 -0.94 7.22 30.23
CA TYR A 43 0.33 6.60 29.85
C TYR A 43 1.52 7.23 30.57
N GLN A 44 1.52 8.54 30.75
CA GLN A 44 2.58 9.26 31.47
C GLN A 44 2.59 8.88 32.95
N LEU A 45 1.43 8.81 33.60
CA LEU A 45 1.32 8.37 34.99
C LEU A 45 1.76 6.91 35.15
N SER A 46 1.29 6.02 34.28
CA SER A 46 1.69 4.62 34.28
C SER A 46 3.19 4.45 34.07
N PHE A 47 3.78 5.25 33.18
CA PHE A 47 5.23 5.28 32.96
C PHE A 47 6.00 5.66 34.23
N TRP A 48 5.64 6.77 34.88
CA TRP A 48 6.32 7.20 36.11
C TRP A 48 6.15 6.21 37.25
N LEU A 49 4.96 5.60 37.38
CA LEU A 49 4.72 4.53 38.36
C LEU A 49 5.64 3.33 38.12
N PHE A 50 5.77 2.91 36.86
CA PHE A 50 6.64 1.79 36.48
C PHE A 50 8.12 2.11 36.73
N GLN A 51 8.58 3.32 36.39
CA GLN A 51 9.96 3.74 36.63
C GLN A 51 10.26 3.86 38.13
N ALA A 52 9.34 4.40 38.92
CA ALA A 52 9.49 4.49 40.37
C ALA A 52 9.54 3.09 41.00
N ALA A 53 8.65 2.19 40.59
CA ALA A 53 8.65 0.80 41.04
C ALA A 53 9.95 0.06 40.64
N PHE A 54 10.44 0.29 39.41
CA PHE A 54 11.70 -0.29 38.94
C PHE A 54 12.91 0.21 39.75
N LEU A 55 13.02 1.52 39.96
CA LEU A 55 14.08 2.10 40.79
C LEU A 55 14.02 1.60 42.24
N PHE A 56 12.82 1.51 42.80
CA PHE A 56 12.61 0.98 44.15
C PHE A 56 12.99 -0.50 44.25
N TYR A 57 12.64 -1.30 43.25
CA TYR A 57 13.04 -2.70 43.17
C TYR A 57 14.57 -2.86 43.09
N LEU A 58 15.22 -2.03 42.28
CA LEU A 58 16.68 -2.02 42.16
C LEU A 58 17.34 -1.64 43.49
N LEU A 59 16.74 -0.69 44.23
CA LEU A 59 17.19 -0.28 45.57
C LEU A 59 16.97 -1.36 46.61
N TYR A 60 15.85 -2.07 46.50
CA TYR A 60 15.54 -3.21 47.34
C TYR A 60 16.58 -4.32 47.17
N LEU A 61 16.95 -4.62 45.93
CA LEU A 61 17.97 -5.65 45.65
C LEU A 61 19.36 -5.26 46.16
N ALA A 62 19.73 -3.98 46.04
CA ALA A 62 21.08 -3.53 46.40
C ALA A 62 21.25 -3.22 47.90
N ASN A 63 20.18 -2.77 48.57
CA ASN A 63 20.28 -2.15 49.88
C ASN A 63 19.09 -2.49 50.80
N TYR A 64 18.28 -3.50 50.46
CA TYR A 64 17.02 -3.84 51.15
C TYR A 64 16.01 -2.68 51.21
N GLY A 65 16.17 -1.67 50.35
CA GLY A 65 15.22 -0.57 50.22
C GLY A 65 15.44 0.56 51.22
N GLU A 66 16.60 0.66 51.88
CA GLU A 66 16.87 1.84 52.72
C GLU A 66 17.02 3.09 51.85
N LEU A 67 16.05 3.99 51.98
CA LEU A 67 16.06 5.29 51.32
C LEU A 67 17.00 6.24 52.06
N ARG A 68 18.14 6.55 51.43
CA ARG A 68 19.13 7.49 51.96
C ARG A 68 19.42 8.59 50.94
N VAL A 69 19.90 9.74 51.40
CA VAL A 69 20.09 10.93 50.55
C VAL A 69 21.02 10.68 49.36
N TYR A 70 22.08 9.89 49.54
CA TYR A 70 23.01 9.55 48.45
C TYR A 70 22.38 8.75 47.32
N VAL A 71 21.27 8.03 47.57
CA VAL A 71 20.52 7.28 46.55
C VAL A 71 19.91 8.26 45.55
N PHE A 72 19.29 9.31 46.03
CA PHE A 72 18.71 10.36 45.18
C PHE A 72 19.80 11.08 44.38
N VAL A 73 20.93 11.40 45.02
CA VAL A 73 22.08 12.02 44.34
C VAL A 73 22.63 11.10 43.26
N ALA A 74 22.75 9.80 43.53
CA ALA A 74 23.21 8.80 42.56
C ALA A 74 22.27 8.70 41.34
N ILE A 75 20.95 8.71 41.56
CA ILE A 75 19.96 8.69 40.47
C ILE A 75 20.07 9.96 39.61
N VAL A 76 20.11 11.14 40.23
CA VAL A 76 20.24 12.42 39.51
C VAL A 76 21.56 12.50 38.74
N CYS A 77 22.66 12.03 39.35
CA CYS A 77 23.96 11.95 38.71
C CYS A 77 23.94 11.01 37.50
N GLY A 78 23.37 9.81 37.64
CA GLY A 78 23.20 8.87 36.53
C GLY A 78 22.34 9.43 35.40
N PHE A 79 21.26 10.12 35.74
CA PHE A 79 20.42 10.80 34.76
C PHE A 79 21.18 11.90 34.00
N ALA A 80 21.95 12.74 34.71
CA ALA A 80 22.77 13.78 34.11
C ALA A 80 23.90 13.21 33.24
N ALA A 81 24.56 12.15 33.70
CA ALA A 81 25.61 11.45 32.96
C ALA A 81 25.08 10.86 31.66
N TYR A 82 23.88 10.24 31.69
CA TYR A 82 23.23 9.78 30.47
C TYR A 82 22.95 10.93 29.50
N ARG A 83 22.38 12.04 29.97
CA ARG A 83 22.09 13.20 29.12
C ARG A 83 23.35 13.79 28.48
N ALA A 84 24.43 13.92 29.24
CA ALA A 84 25.67 14.52 28.75
C ALA A 84 26.46 13.61 27.79
N LEU A 85 26.56 12.32 28.08
CA LEU A 85 27.42 11.40 27.32
C LEU A 85 26.68 10.51 26.32
N PHE A 86 25.51 10.01 26.68
CA PHE A 86 24.88 8.89 25.99
C PHE A 86 23.64 9.26 25.16
N GLN A 87 23.03 10.43 25.41
CA GLN A 87 21.81 10.86 24.72
C GLN A 87 21.97 10.84 23.19
N ASN A 88 23.05 11.44 22.67
CA ASN A 88 23.28 11.47 21.21
C ASN A 88 23.50 10.08 20.61
N LEU A 89 24.24 9.22 21.30
CA LEU A 89 24.50 7.84 20.85
C LEU A 89 23.21 7.02 20.85
N TYR A 90 22.41 7.16 21.90
CA TYR A 90 21.13 6.48 22.05
C TYR A 90 20.13 6.91 20.97
N LEU A 91 19.96 8.22 20.76
CA LEU A 91 19.04 8.75 19.75
C LEU A 91 19.42 8.32 18.32
N ARG A 92 20.72 8.29 18.02
CA ARG A 92 21.24 7.82 16.73
C ARG A 92 20.98 6.32 16.53
N THR A 93 21.18 5.53 17.57
CA THR A 93 20.88 4.09 17.58
C THR A 93 19.39 3.86 17.37
N LEU A 94 18.54 4.57 18.11
CA LEU A 94 17.08 4.47 17.99
C LEU A 94 16.60 4.86 16.58
N GLU A 95 17.18 5.90 15.98
CA GLU A 95 16.85 6.29 14.60
C GLU A 95 17.30 5.25 13.58
N MET A 96 18.46 4.62 13.80
CA MET A 96 18.92 3.50 12.98
C MET A 96 17.93 2.34 13.05
N TRP A 97 17.48 1.96 14.25
CA TRP A 97 16.45 0.93 14.44
C TRP A 97 15.13 1.26 13.74
N ILE A 98 14.66 2.51 13.85
CA ILE A 98 13.45 2.96 13.17
C ILE A 98 13.63 2.88 11.65
N ARG A 99 14.78 3.30 11.11
CA ARG A 99 15.09 3.20 9.68
C ARG A 99 15.14 1.76 9.20
N ILE A 100 15.78 0.86 9.95
CA ILE A 100 15.86 -0.57 9.64
C ILE A 100 14.45 -1.16 9.63
N SER A 101 13.66 -0.91 10.68
CA SER A 101 12.28 -1.39 10.76
C SER A 101 11.44 -0.91 9.58
N MET A 102 11.48 0.38 9.25
CA MET A 102 10.79 0.92 8.06
C MET A 102 11.31 0.32 6.75
N ALA A 103 12.61 0.03 6.64
CA ALA A 103 13.17 -0.63 5.46
C ALA A 103 12.65 -2.06 5.34
N VAL A 104 12.60 -2.81 6.44
CA VAL A 104 12.05 -4.17 6.50
C VAL A 104 10.57 -4.18 6.13
N PHE A 105 9.75 -3.29 6.69
CA PHE A 105 8.33 -3.19 6.32
C PHE A 105 8.12 -2.85 4.84
N ARG A 106 8.91 -1.91 4.30
CA ARG A 106 8.86 -1.58 2.87
C ARG A 106 9.30 -2.76 2.01
N PHE A 107 10.34 -3.49 2.43
CA PHE A 107 10.82 -4.68 1.75
C PHE A 107 9.77 -5.79 1.74
N LEU A 108 9.13 -6.08 2.87
CA LEU A 108 8.03 -7.02 2.98
C LEU A 108 6.86 -6.63 2.07
N LYS A 109 6.39 -5.38 2.14
CA LYS A 109 5.30 -4.90 1.28
C LYS A 109 5.65 -5.02 -0.20
N LYS A 110 6.88 -4.67 -0.58
CA LYS A 110 7.35 -4.80 -1.96
C LYS A 110 7.41 -6.26 -2.37
N THR A 111 7.96 -7.14 -1.54
CA THR A 111 8.02 -8.58 -1.79
C THR A 111 6.63 -9.16 -2.02
N VAL A 112 5.67 -8.88 -1.13
CA VAL A 112 4.27 -9.30 -1.28
C VAL A 112 3.66 -8.78 -2.59
N TYR A 113 3.89 -7.51 -2.93
CA TYR A 113 3.37 -6.92 -4.16
C TYR A 113 3.94 -7.60 -5.42
N TYR A 114 5.26 -7.78 -5.49
CA TYR A 114 5.91 -8.40 -6.65
C TYR A 114 5.64 -9.91 -6.73
N LEU A 115 5.53 -10.59 -5.59
CA LEU A 115 5.38 -12.04 -5.54
C LEU A 115 3.93 -12.50 -5.71
N ILE A 116 2.94 -11.69 -5.31
CA ILE A 116 1.52 -12.09 -5.36
C ILE A 116 0.76 -11.25 -6.37
N PHE A 117 0.88 -9.92 -6.32
CA PHE A 117 0.02 -9.04 -7.10
C PHE A 117 0.37 -9.04 -8.59
N ILE A 118 1.66 -9.02 -8.92
CA ILE A 118 2.14 -9.07 -10.31
C ILE A 118 1.79 -10.39 -11.00
N PRO A 119 2.10 -11.58 -10.45
CA PRO A 119 1.76 -12.83 -11.12
C PRO A 119 0.26 -13.05 -11.21
N ALA A 120 -0.52 -12.69 -10.19
CA ALA A 120 -1.98 -12.75 -10.26
C ALA A 120 -2.54 -11.91 -11.41
N LYS A 121 -2.06 -10.67 -11.59
CA LYS A 121 -2.46 -9.81 -12.72
C LYS A 121 -2.06 -10.43 -14.06
N SER A 122 -0.88 -11.04 -14.16
CA SER A 122 -0.41 -11.70 -15.37
C SER A 122 -1.29 -12.89 -15.76
N ILE A 123 -1.68 -13.72 -14.77
CA ILE A 123 -2.58 -14.85 -14.97
C ILE A 123 -3.96 -14.36 -15.46
N ILE A 124 -4.53 -13.33 -14.83
CA ILE A 124 -5.81 -12.75 -15.26
C ILE A 124 -5.71 -12.21 -16.70
N PHE A 125 -4.62 -11.51 -17.02
CA PHE A 125 -4.41 -10.99 -18.38
C PHE A 125 -4.28 -12.11 -19.42
N LEU A 126 -3.57 -13.19 -19.08
CA LEU A 126 -3.46 -14.38 -19.93
C LEU A 126 -4.83 -15.02 -20.18
N ILE A 127 -5.65 -15.18 -19.14
CA ILE A 127 -7.01 -15.74 -19.26
C ILE A 127 -7.87 -14.88 -20.18
N ILE A 128 -7.87 -13.55 -19.98
CA ILE A 128 -8.63 -12.62 -20.83
C ILE A 128 -8.14 -12.68 -22.28
N SER A 129 -6.82 -12.73 -22.48
CA SER A 129 -6.21 -12.83 -23.81
C SER A 129 -6.62 -14.12 -24.53
N LEU A 130 -6.62 -15.24 -23.82
CA LEU A 130 -7.09 -16.54 -24.32
C LEU A 130 -8.57 -16.48 -24.73
N LEU A 131 -9.42 -15.92 -23.86
CA LEU A 131 -10.86 -15.79 -24.13
C LEU A 131 -11.12 -14.95 -25.39
N LEU A 132 -10.44 -13.81 -25.52
CA LEU A 132 -10.52 -12.95 -26.70
C LEU A 132 -9.96 -13.63 -27.95
N GLY A 133 -8.91 -14.45 -27.81
CA GLY A 133 -8.34 -15.24 -28.89
C GLY A 133 -9.35 -16.26 -29.44
N VAL A 134 -9.96 -17.05 -28.56
CA VAL A 134 -11.00 -18.03 -28.94
C VAL A 134 -12.20 -17.34 -29.59
N TYR A 135 -12.67 -16.23 -29.01
CA TYR A 135 -13.77 -15.45 -29.59
C TYR A 135 -13.46 -14.93 -31.01
N LYS A 136 -12.24 -14.44 -31.26
CA LYS A 136 -11.81 -14.00 -32.59
C LYS A 136 -11.75 -15.16 -33.59
N ILE A 137 -11.30 -16.34 -33.18
CA ILE A 137 -11.25 -17.53 -34.03
C ILE A 137 -12.67 -17.96 -34.40
N LEU A 138 -13.58 -18.03 -33.42
CA LEU A 138 -14.98 -18.35 -33.65
C LEU A 138 -15.64 -17.36 -34.61
N LEU A 139 -15.48 -16.04 -34.39
CA LEU A 139 -16.01 -15.02 -35.30
C LEU A 139 -15.47 -15.16 -36.72
N LYS A 140 -14.15 -15.37 -36.88
CA LYS A 140 -13.56 -15.59 -38.21
C LYS A 140 -14.14 -16.84 -38.87
N GLY A 141 -14.31 -17.93 -38.12
CA GLY A 141 -14.94 -19.16 -38.60
C GLY A 141 -16.35 -18.91 -39.12
N THR A 142 -17.18 -18.22 -38.34
CA THR A 142 -18.55 -17.87 -38.73
C THR A 142 -18.59 -16.95 -39.95
N ILE A 143 -17.71 -15.95 -40.02
CA ILE A 143 -17.63 -15.04 -41.19
C ILE A 143 -17.21 -15.80 -42.45
N ILE A 144 -16.22 -16.70 -42.35
CA ILE A 144 -15.77 -17.52 -43.47
C ILE A 144 -16.91 -18.43 -43.94
N LEU A 145 -17.61 -19.09 -43.01
CA LEU A 145 -18.71 -19.98 -43.33
C LEU A 145 -19.88 -19.22 -43.99
N PHE A 146 -20.21 -18.04 -43.47
CA PHE A 146 -21.19 -17.15 -44.08
C PHE A 146 -20.76 -16.69 -45.48
N LEU A 147 -19.48 -16.34 -45.66
CA LEU A 147 -18.94 -15.92 -46.94
C LEU A 147 -18.98 -17.04 -47.97
N VAL A 148 -18.63 -18.28 -47.59
CA VAL A 148 -18.68 -19.47 -48.44
C VAL A 148 -20.11 -19.78 -48.86
N VAL A 149 -21.09 -19.68 -47.96
CA VAL A 149 -22.51 -19.88 -48.27
C VAL A 149 -23.07 -18.78 -49.17
N PHE A 150 -22.65 -17.53 -48.99
CA PHE A 150 -23.13 -16.41 -49.83
C PHE A 150 -22.39 -16.28 -51.16
N TYR A 151 -21.22 -16.92 -51.31
CA TYR A 151 -20.45 -16.94 -52.55
C TYR A 151 -21.24 -17.48 -53.76
N PRO A 152 -21.93 -18.64 -53.69
CA PRO A 152 -22.73 -19.14 -54.81
C PRO A 152 -23.91 -18.21 -55.14
N ILE A 153 -24.55 -17.60 -54.15
CA ILE A 153 -25.64 -16.62 -54.36
C ILE A 153 -25.10 -15.40 -55.12
N ARG A 154 -23.92 -14.91 -54.76
CA ARG A 154 -23.27 -13.79 -55.44
C ARG A 154 -22.88 -14.14 -56.87
N LEU A 155 -22.46 -15.38 -57.11
CA LEU A 155 -22.15 -15.88 -58.45
C LEU A 155 -23.41 -15.96 -59.32
N ILE A 156 -24.51 -16.51 -58.79
CA ILE A 156 -25.81 -16.57 -59.45
C ILE A 156 -26.32 -15.16 -59.79
N PHE A 157 -26.22 -14.21 -58.85
CA PHE A 157 -26.61 -12.82 -59.10
C PHE A 157 -25.77 -12.16 -60.20
N ARG A 158 -24.47 -12.48 -60.28
CA ARG A 158 -23.58 -11.98 -61.35
C ARG A 158 -23.92 -12.57 -62.71
N ILE A 159 -24.30 -13.85 -62.75
CA ILE A 159 -24.76 -14.53 -63.97
C ILE A 159 -26.09 -13.93 -64.45
N ILE A 160 -27.04 -13.74 -63.52
CA ILE A 160 -28.31 -13.03 -63.78
C ILE A 160 -28.06 -11.61 -64.29
N TRP A 161 -27.11 -10.87 -63.72
CA TRP A 161 -26.74 -9.53 -64.18
C TRP A 161 -26.12 -9.50 -65.59
N ARG A 162 -25.47 -10.59 -66.01
CA ARG A 162 -24.96 -10.77 -67.37
C ARG A 162 -26.05 -11.13 -68.37
N LEU A 163 -27.04 -11.93 -67.97
CA LEU A 163 -28.19 -12.30 -68.80
C LEU A 163 -29.28 -11.23 -68.86
N LEU A 164 -29.28 -10.25 -67.96
CA LEU A 164 -30.30 -9.20 -67.90
C LEU A 164 -30.22 -8.24 -69.11
N PRO A 165 -31.32 -8.11 -69.91
CA PRO A 165 -31.37 -7.20 -71.05
C PRO A 165 -31.27 -5.73 -70.62
N LYS A 166 -30.74 -4.88 -71.52
CA LYS A 166 -30.38 -3.47 -71.25
C LYS A 166 -31.51 -2.63 -70.62
N ASN A 167 -32.78 -3.02 -70.82
CA ASN A 167 -33.96 -2.30 -70.35
C ASN A 167 -34.19 -2.43 -68.84
N MET A 168 -33.92 -3.60 -68.24
CA MET A 168 -34.07 -3.79 -66.78
C MET A 168 -32.93 -3.14 -65.97
N LYS A 169 -31.74 -3.00 -66.57
CA LYS A 169 -30.61 -2.24 -65.99
C LYS A 169 -30.90 -0.73 -65.86
N LYS A 170 -31.92 -0.22 -66.54
CA LYS A 170 -32.37 1.18 -66.43
C LYS A 170 -33.28 1.35 -65.20
N TYR A 171 -34.27 0.47 -65.04
CA TYR A 171 -35.16 0.45 -63.87
C TYR A 171 -34.43 0.23 -62.54
N LEU A 172 -33.43 -0.65 -62.52
CA LEU A 172 -32.60 -0.87 -61.32
C LEU A 172 -31.73 0.35 -60.97
N ARG A 173 -31.36 1.17 -61.96
CA ARG A 173 -30.65 2.44 -61.74
C ARG A 173 -31.59 3.51 -61.17
N ASP A 174 -32.84 3.55 -61.64
CA ASP A 174 -33.84 4.47 -61.10
C ASP A 174 -34.25 4.10 -59.66
N LEU A 175 -34.39 2.80 -59.36
CA LEU A 175 -34.59 2.32 -57.99
C LEU A 175 -33.39 2.61 -57.07
N ALA A 176 -32.17 2.46 -57.58
CA ALA A 176 -30.97 2.84 -56.85
C ALA A 176 -30.94 4.36 -56.56
N GLY A 177 -31.33 5.20 -57.52
CA GLY A 177 -31.47 6.64 -57.33
C GLY A 177 -32.55 7.03 -56.30
N PHE A 178 -33.65 6.27 -56.25
CA PHE A 178 -34.72 6.47 -55.27
C PHE A 178 -34.26 6.08 -53.85
N LEU A 179 -33.54 4.96 -53.71
CA LEU A 179 -32.96 4.52 -52.44
C LEU A 179 -31.86 5.49 -51.95
N ASP A 180 -31.05 6.05 -52.84
CA ASP A 180 -30.05 7.06 -52.46
C ASP A 180 -30.69 8.37 -52.00
N LYS A 181 -31.82 8.76 -52.62
CA LYS A 181 -32.64 9.88 -52.13
C LYS A 181 -33.19 9.62 -50.74
N MET A 182 -33.76 8.44 -50.49
CA MET A 182 -34.26 8.07 -49.15
C MET A 182 -33.14 8.04 -48.12
N LYS A 183 -31.97 7.50 -48.48
CA LYS A 183 -30.79 7.46 -47.62
C LYS A 183 -30.27 8.85 -47.28
N ASN A 184 -30.20 9.77 -48.25
CA ASN A 184 -29.80 11.16 -48.00
C ASN A 184 -30.80 11.90 -47.12
N THR A 185 -32.11 11.68 -47.30
CA THR A 185 -33.14 12.27 -46.43
C THR A 185 -32.99 11.77 -44.99
N MET A 186 -32.76 10.46 -44.81
CA MET A 186 -32.56 9.86 -43.49
C MET A 186 -31.26 10.33 -42.82
N ASN A 187 -30.18 10.51 -43.58
CA ASN A 187 -28.91 11.01 -43.07
C ASN A 187 -28.99 12.50 -42.65
N ASN A 188 -29.75 13.31 -43.41
CA ASN A 188 -30.05 14.69 -43.03
C ASN A 188 -30.95 14.77 -41.78
N TRP A 189 -31.91 13.85 -41.64
CA TRP A 189 -32.74 13.72 -40.44
C TRP A 189 -31.90 13.34 -39.21
N MET A 190 -30.98 12.37 -39.33
CA MET A 190 -30.05 12.01 -38.26
C MET A 190 -29.12 13.17 -37.85
N LYS A 191 -28.63 13.98 -38.80
CA LYS A 191 -27.82 15.16 -38.47
C LYS A 191 -28.61 16.24 -37.72
N ARG A 192 -29.93 16.34 -37.92
CA ARG A 192 -30.81 17.26 -37.17
C ARG A 192 -31.11 16.79 -35.75
N ILE A 193 -31.15 15.48 -35.51
CA ILE A 193 -31.38 14.90 -34.18
C ILE A 193 -30.10 14.95 -33.31
N LYS A 194 -28.91 15.04 -33.92
CA LYS A 194 -27.61 15.05 -33.24
C LYS A 194 -27.10 16.46 -32.87
N LYS A 195 -27.93 17.49 -33.02
CA LYS A 195 -27.66 18.90 -32.68
C LYS A 195 -28.55 19.30 -31.51
#